data_AF-A0A9N9IHB4-F1
#
_entry.id   AF-A0A9N9IHB4-F1
#
_cell.length_a   1.000
_cell.length_b   1.000
_cell.length_c   1.000
_cell.angle_alpha   90.00
_cell.angle_beta   90.00
_cell.angle_gamma   90.00
#
_symmetry.space_group_name_H-M   'P 1'
#
loop_
_entity.id
_entity.type
_entity.pdbx_description
1 polymer ?
#
loop_
_entity_poly.entity_id
_entity_poly.type
_entity_poly.pdbx_seq_one_letter_code
_entity_poly.pdbx_strand_id
1 'polypeptide(L)'
;SLKTLIHTYSYNKMSKTATKSFTDTAKDFNNEYGKGAAYMTGKFIDAVAPYIPLFDAATKLIKEIIDLHDAAQYNKNTCARLMERVIDANGAIEKLKRTKKINEKKFNDQNFYNTFQRFTNILIKIKAFEEDLAKMGNFRKTFEASMIKEKFIALTGEFDATMRDLNFSMMIDNEEQRKKDFESLEEDHDEIKKLLIYTREAVIEKVEAVAQEVQVMRLQLEEKLDNHHHDHSGDKSVYKVYKPEQIGSEQLQYCRTSLT
;
A
#
# COMPACT_ATOMS: atom_id res chain seq x y z
N SER A 1 -12.15 -9.37 55.17
CA SER A 1 -12.93 -10.59 54.87
C SER A 1 -12.01 -11.63 54.24
N LEU A 2 -12.21 -12.92 54.52
CA LEU A 2 -11.44 -14.04 53.93
C LEU A 2 -11.40 -13.95 52.38
N LYS A 3 -12.50 -13.46 51.76
CA LYS A 3 -12.57 -13.19 50.32
C LYS A 3 -11.53 -12.20 49.82
N THR A 4 -11.29 -11.11 50.55
CA THR A 4 -10.30 -10.08 50.19
C THR A 4 -8.89 -10.64 50.24
N LEU A 5 -8.60 -11.49 51.22
CA LEU A 5 -7.27 -12.11 51.37
C LEU A 5 -6.97 -13.10 50.24
N ILE A 6 -7.97 -13.91 49.86
CA ILE A 6 -7.88 -14.83 48.72
C ILE A 6 -7.71 -14.06 47.40
N HIS A 7 -8.44 -12.94 47.24
CA HIS A 7 -8.31 -12.04 46.09
C HIS A 7 -6.89 -11.51 45.93
N THR A 8 -6.32 -10.94 47.00
CA THR A 8 -4.96 -10.39 46.98
C THR A 8 -3.89 -11.46 46.76
N TYR A 9 -4.07 -12.66 47.33
CA TYR A 9 -3.11 -13.75 47.16
C TYR A 9 -3.09 -14.31 45.73
N SER A 10 -4.25 -14.60 45.15
CA SER A 10 -4.36 -15.09 43.77
C SER A 10 -3.87 -14.05 42.77
N TYR A 11 -4.21 -12.76 42.98
CA TYR A 11 -3.70 -11.65 42.17
C TYR A 11 -2.17 -11.60 42.19
N ASN A 12 -1.56 -11.61 43.39
CA ASN A 12 -0.12 -11.55 43.54
C ASN A 12 0.59 -12.77 42.94
N LYS A 13 -0.04 -13.96 42.98
CA LYS A 13 0.54 -15.18 42.40
C LYS A 13 0.53 -15.13 40.87
N MET A 14 -0.62 -14.84 40.25
CA MET A 14 -0.74 -14.73 38.80
C MET A 14 0.09 -13.57 38.24
N SER A 15 0.07 -12.42 38.91
CA SER A 15 0.92 -11.28 38.58
C SER A 15 2.40 -11.67 38.61
N LYS A 16 2.88 -12.32 39.68
CA LYS A 16 4.28 -12.77 39.76
C LYS A 16 4.67 -13.77 38.68
N THR A 17 3.82 -14.74 38.36
CA THR A 17 4.09 -15.72 37.30
C THR A 17 4.13 -15.05 35.92
N ALA A 18 3.19 -14.15 35.64
CA ALA A 18 3.16 -13.39 34.40
C ALA A 18 4.39 -12.46 34.30
N THR A 19 4.71 -11.70 35.36
CA THR A 19 5.90 -10.84 35.43
C THR A 19 7.18 -11.63 35.19
N LYS A 20 7.31 -12.83 35.75
CA LYS A 20 8.47 -13.70 35.51
C LYS A 20 8.55 -14.12 34.04
N SER A 21 7.45 -14.60 33.46
CA SER A 21 7.38 -14.95 32.03
C SER A 21 7.75 -13.77 31.14
N PHE A 22 7.24 -12.57 31.45
CA PHE A 22 7.58 -11.34 30.73
C PHE A 22 9.07 -10.99 30.86
N THR A 23 9.66 -11.11 32.04
CA THR A 23 11.09 -10.82 32.22
C THR A 23 11.98 -11.82 31.51
N ASP A 24 11.57 -13.08 31.40
CA ASP A 24 12.35 -14.11 30.72
C ASP A 24 12.25 -13.93 29.19
N THR A 25 11.05 -13.70 28.64
CA THR A 25 10.89 -13.41 27.21
C THR A 25 11.56 -12.09 26.79
N ALA A 26 11.53 -11.05 27.63
CA ALA A 26 12.23 -9.80 27.35
C ALA A 26 13.76 -9.94 27.41
N LYS A 27 14.29 -10.82 28.27
CA LYS A 27 15.73 -11.14 28.30
C LYS A 27 16.16 -11.91 27.07
N ASP A 28 15.36 -12.90 26.64
CA ASP A 28 15.65 -13.68 25.44
C ASP A 28 15.63 -12.77 24.19
N PHE A 29 14.65 -11.87 24.10
CA PHE A 29 14.59 -10.85 23.05
C PHE A 29 15.80 -9.91 23.08
N ASN A 30 16.20 -9.39 24.25
CA ASN A 30 17.37 -8.53 24.36
C ASN A 30 18.67 -9.26 24.01
N ASN A 31 18.76 -10.58 24.22
CA ASN A 31 19.91 -11.39 23.83
C ASN A 31 19.92 -11.70 22.33
N GLU A 32 18.75 -11.96 21.72
CA GLU A 32 18.61 -12.31 20.31
C GLU A 32 18.67 -11.09 19.38
N TYR A 33 18.01 -9.99 19.76
CA TYR A 33 17.82 -8.77 18.94
C TYR A 33 18.41 -7.49 19.55
N GLY A 34 18.70 -7.48 20.85
CA GLY A 34 19.25 -6.31 21.58
C GLY A 34 20.73 -6.00 21.32
N LYS A 35 21.45 -6.84 20.56
CA LYS A 35 22.82 -6.55 20.10
C LYS A 35 22.92 -5.28 19.25
N GLY A 36 21.80 -4.80 18.68
CA GLY A 36 21.75 -3.54 17.94
C GLY A 36 22.04 -2.29 18.78
N ALA A 37 21.68 -2.28 20.07
CA ALA A 37 21.88 -1.12 20.96
C ALA A 37 23.37 -0.90 21.30
N ALA A 38 24.18 -1.96 21.40
CA ALA A 38 25.62 -1.87 21.58
C ALA A 38 26.36 -1.38 20.31
N TYR A 39 25.68 -1.38 19.17
CA TYR A 39 26.24 -1.03 17.86
C TYR A 39 26.03 0.47 17.51
N MET A 40 25.21 1.21 18.27
CA MET A 40 24.91 2.64 18.09
C MET A 40 26.03 3.61 18.51
N THR A 41 27.12 3.12 19.11
CA THR A 41 28.35 3.91 19.32
C THR A 41 29.16 4.12 18.03
N GLY A 42 28.81 3.44 16.93
CA GLY A 42 29.38 3.63 15.61
C GLY A 42 28.46 4.41 14.67
N LYS A 43 29.00 5.38 13.95
CA LYS A 43 28.26 6.11 12.89
C LYS A 43 28.03 5.14 11.72
N PHE A 44 26.81 4.65 11.55
CA PHE A 44 26.46 3.75 10.45
C PHE A 44 26.48 4.46 9.11
N ILE A 45 26.93 3.74 8.08
CA ILE A 45 26.80 4.18 6.68
C ILE A 45 25.32 4.07 6.23
N ASP A 46 24.54 3.16 6.84
CA ASP A 46 23.09 3.00 6.63
C ASP A 46 22.36 3.08 7.97
N ALA A 47 21.66 4.19 8.20
CA ALA A 47 20.92 4.44 9.44
C ALA A 47 19.79 3.42 9.73
N VAL A 48 19.34 2.68 8.71
CA VAL A 48 18.26 1.69 8.83
C VAL A 48 18.77 0.37 9.39
N ALA A 49 20.07 0.06 9.23
CA ALA A 49 20.64 -1.24 9.58
C ALA A 49 20.31 -1.72 11.02
N PRO A 50 20.35 -0.87 12.06
CA PRO A 50 19.99 -1.27 13.43
C PRO A 50 18.51 -1.65 13.62
N TYR A 51 17.63 -1.21 12.72
CA TYR A 51 16.19 -1.46 12.78
C TYR A 51 15.79 -2.76 12.07
N ILE A 52 16.61 -3.30 11.17
CA ILE A 52 16.28 -4.53 10.43
C ILE A 52 15.91 -5.68 11.39
N PRO A 53 16.72 -6.00 12.42
CA PRO A 53 16.37 -7.07 13.36
C PRO A 53 15.10 -6.77 14.16
N LEU A 54 14.86 -5.48 14.51
CA LEU A 54 13.66 -5.06 15.23
C LEU A 54 12.40 -5.20 14.35
N PHE A 55 12.50 -4.82 13.08
CA PHE A 55 11.41 -4.96 12.13
C PHE A 55 11.04 -6.42 11.92
N ASP A 56 12.03 -7.29 11.74
CA ASP A 56 11.80 -8.71 11.52
C ASP A 56 11.18 -9.38 12.75
N ALA A 57 11.67 -9.04 13.94
CA ALA A 57 11.10 -9.54 15.18
C ALA A 57 9.66 -9.05 15.41
N ALA A 58 9.38 -7.77 15.15
CA ALA A 58 8.04 -7.22 15.25
C ALA A 58 7.08 -7.87 14.23
N THR A 59 7.48 -7.99 12.96
CA THR A 59 6.68 -8.68 11.93
C THR A 59 6.41 -10.14 12.30
N LYS A 60 7.39 -10.85 12.86
CA LYS A 60 7.23 -12.23 13.34
C LYS A 60 6.21 -12.31 14.48
N LEU A 61 6.36 -11.47 15.51
CA LEU A 61 5.45 -11.43 16.65
C LEU A 61 4.02 -11.12 16.23
N ILE A 62 3.83 -10.19 15.29
CA ILE A 62 2.50 -9.84 14.77
C ILE A 62 1.86 -11.06 14.10
N LYS A 63 2.58 -11.79 13.25
CA LYS A 63 2.07 -13.02 12.62
C LYS A 63 1.66 -14.05 13.66
N GLU A 64 2.51 -14.29 14.66
CA GLU A 64 2.21 -15.23 15.74
C GLU A 64 0.97 -14.82 16.55
N ILE A 65 0.75 -13.52 16.77
CA ILE A 65 -0.46 -13.00 17.43
C ILE A 65 -1.71 -13.25 16.58
N ILE A 66 -1.63 -13.00 15.27
CA ILE A 66 -2.74 -13.25 14.33
C ILE A 66 -3.09 -14.74 14.32
N ASP A 67 -2.08 -15.62 14.20
CA ASP A 67 -2.29 -17.06 14.18
C ASP A 67 -2.93 -17.58 15.48
N LEU A 68 -2.47 -17.07 16.64
CA LEU A 68 -3.06 -17.40 17.94
C LEU A 68 -4.52 -16.96 18.05
N HIS A 69 -4.83 -15.76 17.53
CA HIS A 69 -6.19 -15.24 17.53
C HIS A 69 -7.14 -16.05 16.64
N ASP A 70 -6.69 -16.39 15.42
CA ASP A 70 -7.50 -17.16 14.47
C ASP A 70 -7.76 -18.59 14.97
N ALA A 71 -6.81 -19.18 15.70
CA ALA A 71 -6.98 -20.47 16.35
C ALA A 71 -7.95 -20.44 17.56
N ALA A 72 -8.24 -19.27 18.13
CA ALA A 72 -9.08 -19.14 19.32
C ALA A 72 -10.58 -19.29 18.99
N GLN A 73 -11.23 -20.29 19.58
CA GLN A 73 -12.66 -20.57 19.35
C GLN A 73 -13.64 -19.62 20.08
N TYR A 74 -13.17 -18.87 21.09
CA TYR A 74 -13.98 -17.98 21.92
C TYR A 74 -13.27 -16.63 22.10
N ASN A 75 -14.04 -15.53 22.21
CA ASN A 75 -13.62 -14.13 22.44
C ASN A 75 -13.45 -13.20 21.20
N LYS A 76 -14.09 -13.55 20.07
CA LYS A 76 -13.99 -12.81 18.79
C LYS A 76 -14.34 -11.31 18.85
N ASN A 77 -15.33 -10.89 19.64
CA ASN A 77 -15.77 -9.48 19.60
C ASN A 77 -14.90 -8.49 20.40
N THR A 78 -14.21 -8.93 21.46
CA THR A 78 -13.36 -8.03 22.27
C THR A 78 -11.92 -7.97 21.74
N CYS A 79 -11.40 -9.07 21.18
CA CYS A 79 -10.06 -9.10 20.57
C CYS A 79 -10.02 -8.63 19.10
N ALA A 80 -11.14 -8.59 18.36
CA ALA A 80 -11.14 -8.12 16.96
C ALA A 80 -10.52 -6.71 16.80
N ARG A 81 -10.84 -5.78 17.70
CA ARG A 81 -10.25 -4.43 17.69
C ARG A 81 -8.75 -4.42 17.97
N LEU A 82 -8.25 -5.34 18.80
CA LEU A 82 -6.81 -5.48 19.03
C LEU A 82 -6.15 -6.06 17.78
N MET A 83 -6.82 -6.98 17.07
CA MET A 83 -6.30 -7.54 15.82
C MET A 83 -6.23 -6.53 14.69
N GLU A 84 -7.27 -5.72 14.49
CA GLU A 84 -7.24 -4.60 13.53
C GLU A 84 -6.00 -3.72 13.76
N ARG A 85 -5.75 -3.36 15.02
CA ARG A 85 -4.59 -2.54 15.41
C ARG A 85 -3.24 -3.22 15.16
N VAL A 86 -3.15 -4.53 15.39
CA VAL A 86 -1.95 -5.34 15.15
C VAL A 86 -1.67 -5.45 13.64
N ILE A 87 -2.71 -5.61 12.83
CA ILE A 87 -2.64 -5.63 11.37
C ILE A 87 -2.19 -4.27 10.83
N ASP A 88 -2.79 -3.19 11.32
CA ASP A 88 -2.41 -1.81 10.98
C ASP A 88 -0.92 -1.55 11.26
N ALA A 89 -0.45 -1.97 12.43
CA ALA A 89 0.96 -1.84 12.79
C ALA A 89 1.90 -2.60 11.85
N ASN A 90 1.49 -3.78 11.38
CA ASN A 90 2.26 -4.51 10.37
C ASN A 90 2.35 -3.74 9.05
N GLY A 91 1.22 -3.15 8.60
CA GLY A 91 1.19 -2.28 7.42
C GLY A 91 2.17 -1.10 7.53
N ALA A 92 2.21 -0.45 8.70
CA ALA A 92 3.13 0.65 8.95
C ALA A 92 4.62 0.22 8.97
N ILE A 93 4.95 -0.95 9.54
CA ILE A 93 6.31 -1.53 9.50
C ILE A 93 6.73 -1.81 8.06
N GLU A 94 5.87 -2.43 7.27
CA GLU A 94 6.15 -2.73 5.86
C GLU A 94 6.33 -1.44 5.04
N LYS A 95 5.56 -0.38 5.33
CA LYS A 95 5.79 0.94 4.75
C LYS A 95 7.14 1.51 5.15
N LEU A 96 7.56 1.41 6.42
CA LEU A 96 8.89 1.86 6.87
C LEU A 96 10.02 1.13 6.13
N LYS A 97 9.91 -0.19 5.96
CA LYS A 97 10.87 -0.99 5.17
C LYS A 97 10.98 -0.49 3.72
N ARG A 98 9.83 -0.25 3.05
CA ARG A 98 9.80 0.23 1.66
C ARG A 98 10.33 1.66 1.51
N THR A 99 10.04 2.53 2.47
CA THR A 99 10.39 3.97 2.43
C THR A 99 11.70 4.30 3.15
N LYS A 100 12.58 3.31 3.32
CA LYS A 100 13.80 3.41 4.13
C LYS A 100 14.71 4.60 3.78
N LYS A 101 14.89 4.89 2.49
CA LYS A 101 15.71 6.00 1.99
C LYS A 101 15.09 7.39 2.29
N ILE A 102 13.77 7.47 2.35
CA ILE A 102 13.03 8.72 2.58
C ILE A 102 13.00 9.04 4.09
N ASN A 103 12.98 8.01 4.93
CA ASN A 103 12.91 8.14 6.38
C ASN A 103 14.28 8.11 7.08
N GLU A 104 15.39 8.28 6.35
CA GLU A 104 16.75 8.19 6.90
C GLU A 104 16.98 9.09 8.12
N LYS A 105 16.40 10.30 8.12
CA LYS A 105 16.44 11.20 9.29
C LYS A 105 15.75 10.62 10.53
N LYS A 106 14.65 9.88 10.37
CA LYS A 106 13.96 9.21 11.49
C LYS A 106 14.78 8.06 12.06
N PHE A 107 15.51 7.34 11.21
CA PHE A 107 16.35 6.23 11.68
C PHE A 107 17.60 6.70 12.44
N ASN A 108 18.01 7.96 12.25
CA ASN A 108 19.03 8.60 13.06
C ASN A 108 18.51 9.13 14.42
N ASP A 109 17.22 9.04 14.70
CA ASP A 109 16.65 9.46 15.98
C ASP A 109 16.67 8.32 17.01
N GLN A 110 17.46 8.51 18.07
CA GLN A 110 17.55 7.55 19.18
C GLN A 110 16.21 7.37 19.91
N ASN A 111 15.39 8.42 20.00
CA ASN A 111 14.08 8.32 20.62
C ASN A 111 13.14 7.45 19.77
N PHE A 112 13.24 7.56 18.44
CA PHE A 112 12.51 6.68 17.52
C PHE A 112 12.93 5.21 17.70
N TYR A 113 14.22 4.93 17.82
CA TYR A 113 14.74 3.58 18.11
C TYR A 113 14.19 3.02 19.42
N ASN A 114 14.30 3.78 20.50
CA ASN A 114 13.85 3.37 21.84
C ASN A 114 12.33 3.13 21.86
N THR A 115 11.57 3.96 21.15
CA THR A 115 10.12 3.80 21.00
C THR A 115 9.79 2.52 20.25
N PHE A 116 10.55 2.18 19.21
CA PHE A 116 10.38 0.94 18.45
C PHE A 116 10.70 -0.31 19.30
N GLN A 117 11.73 -0.25 20.14
CA GLN A 117 12.00 -1.32 21.12
C GLN A 117 10.84 -1.47 22.11
N ARG A 118 10.29 -0.37 22.62
CA ARG A 118 9.12 -0.39 23.51
C ARG A 118 7.90 -1.00 22.82
N PHE A 119 7.64 -0.62 21.57
CA PHE A 119 6.59 -1.22 20.74
C PHE A 119 6.76 -2.73 20.60
N THR A 120 7.97 -3.20 20.30
CA THR A 120 8.25 -4.63 20.16
C THR A 120 8.04 -5.39 21.48
N ASN A 121 8.43 -4.79 22.61
CA ASN A 121 8.15 -5.34 23.93
C ASN A 121 6.64 -5.42 24.24
N ILE A 122 5.84 -4.47 23.77
CA ILE A 122 4.38 -4.51 23.92
C ILE A 122 3.78 -5.63 23.08
N LEU A 123 4.27 -5.88 21.86
CA LEU A 123 3.86 -7.04 21.05
C LEU A 123 4.12 -8.37 21.78
N ILE A 124 5.29 -8.52 22.41
CA ILE A 124 5.58 -9.69 23.27
C ILE A 124 4.52 -9.83 24.37
N LYS A 125 4.16 -8.73 25.03
CA LYS A 125 3.14 -8.75 26.09
C LYS A 125 1.76 -9.14 25.56
N ILE A 126 1.38 -8.64 24.39
CA ILE A 126 0.11 -8.97 23.72
C ILE A 126 0.07 -10.44 23.35
N LYS A 127 1.13 -10.98 22.76
CA LYS A 127 1.22 -12.42 22.43
C LYS A 127 0.99 -13.29 23.65
N ALA A 128 1.71 -13.03 24.74
CA ALA A 128 1.54 -13.79 25.98
C ALA A 128 0.12 -13.65 26.57
N PHE A 129 -0.51 -12.49 26.42
CA PHE A 129 -1.90 -12.30 26.82
C PHE A 129 -2.88 -13.12 25.98
N GLU A 130 -2.70 -13.20 24.66
CA GLU A 130 -3.50 -14.07 23.79
C GLU A 130 -3.29 -15.56 24.12
N GLU A 131 -2.06 -15.98 24.41
CA GLU A 131 -1.78 -17.34 24.88
C GLU A 131 -2.45 -17.65 26.23
N ASP A 132 -2.40 -16.72 27.18
CA ASP A 132 -3.09 -16.83 28.47
C ASP A 132 -4.60 -17.00 28.24
N LEU A 133 -5.21 -16.20 27.36
CA LEU A 133 -6.62 -16.29 27.01
C LEU A 133 -6.98 -17.63 26.37
N ALA A 134 -6.16 -18.12 25.44
CA ALA A 134 -6.36 -19.41 24.79
C ALA A 134 -6.33 -20.57 25.80
N LYS A 135 -5.43 -20.52 26.78
CA LYS A 135 -5.29 -21.53 27.85
C LYS A 135 -6.43 -21.49 28.87
N MET A 136 -7.10 -20.35 29.06
CA MET A 136 -8.15 -20.17 30.08
C MET A 136 -9.46 -20.92 29.78
N GLY A 137 -9.75 -21.29 28.52
CA GLY A 137 -10.89 -22.13 28.16
C GLY A 137 -12.27 -21.67 28.70
N ASN A 138 -13.15 -22.63 29.04
CA ASN A 138 -14.55 -22.40 29.47
C ASN A 138 -14.71 -21.87 30.92
N PHE A 139 -13.64 -21.58 31.65
CA PHE A 139 -13.76 -21.08 33.01
C PHE A 139 -14.02 -19.58 33.00
N ARG A 140 -15.27 -19.20 33.25
CA ARG A 140 -15.65 -17.83 33.60
C ARG A 140 -16.23 -17.80 35.01
N LYS A 141 -15.39 -17.53 36.01
CA LYS A 141 -15.88 -16.81 37.20
C LYS A 141 -15.82 -15.32 36.90
N THR A 142 -16.80 -14.56 37.39
CA THR A 142 -16.89 -13.10 37.23
C THR A 142 -15.62 -12.34 37.63
N PHE A 143 -14.78 -12.94 38.49
CA PHE A 143 -13.49 -12.40 38.93
C PHE A 143 -12.41 -12.42 37.83
N GLU A 144 -12.34 -13.46 36.99
CA GLU A 144 -11.35 -13.55 35.91
C GLU A 144 -11.63 -12.53 34.80
N ALA A 145 -12.91 -12.22 34.58
CA ALA A 145 -13.34 -11.26 33.56
C ALA A 145 -12.90 -9.81 33.84
N SER A 146 -12.90 -9.34 35.11
CA SER A 146 -12.46 -7.98 35.42
C SER A 146 -10.94 -7.83 35.24
N MET A 147 -10.17 -8.85 35.64
CA MET A 147 -8.73 -8.86 35.49
C MET A 147 -8.31 -8.89 34.00
N ILE A 148 -8.98 -9.71 33.19
CA ILE A 148 -8.76 -9.74 31.74
C ILE A 148 -9.03 -8.36 31.12
N LYS A 149 -10.12 -7.69 31.53
CA LYS A 149 -10.48 -6.35 31.05
C LYS A 149 -9.43 -5.30 31.42
N GLU A 150 -8.95 -5.29 32.66
CA GLU A 150 -7.93 -4.35 33.11
C GLU A 150 -6.60 -4.54 32.36
N LYS A 151 -6.15 -5.79 32.20
CA LYS A 151 -4.94 -6.12 31.44
C LYS A 151 -5.08 -5.73 29.97
N PHE A 152 -6.24 -5.99 29.37
CA PHE A 152 -6.54 -5.58 27.99
C PHE A 152 -6.43 -4.06 27.82
N ILE A 153 -7.12 -3.28 28.67
CA ILE A 153 -7.11 -1.80 28.61
C ILE A 153 -5.69 -1.25 28.74
N ALA A 154 -4.91 -1.77 29.69
CA ALA A 154 -3.53 -1.35 29.90
C ALA A 154 -2.65 -1.64 28.67
N LEU A 155 -2.72 -2.87 28.14
CA LEU A 155 -1.95 -3.27 26.95
C LEU A 155 -2.34 -2.47 25.72
N THR A 156 -3.64 -2.27 25.48
CA THR A 156 -4.11 -1.46 24.34
C THR A 156 -3.71 0.01 24.48
N GLY A 157 -3.69 0.54 25.71
CA GLY A 157 -3.26 1.91 25.97
C GLY A 157 -1.76 2.12 25.73
N GLU A 158 -0.92 1.19 26.20
CA GLU A 158 0.52 1.19 25.93
C GLU A 158 0.80 1.05 24.43
N PHE A 159 0.08 0.14 23.76
CA PHE A 159 0.20 -0.09 22.32
C PHE A 159 -0.15 1.17 21.52
N ASP A 160 -1.31 1.78 21.78
CA ASP A 160 -1.76 2.99 21.08
C ASP A 160 -0.81 4.17 21.31
N ALA A 161 -0.22 4.29 22.51
CA ALA A 161 0.79 5.30 22.78
C ALA A 161 2.02 5.09 21.89
N THR A 162 2.52 3.86 21.76
CA THR A 162 3.64 3.58 20.84
C THR A 162 3.29 3.78 19.36
N MET A 163 2.06 3.46 18.94
CA MET A 163 1.60 3.72 17.58
C MET A 163 1.63 5.21 17.23
N ARG A 164 1.20 6.06 18.18
CA ARG A 164 1.27 7.53 18.04
C ARG A 164 2.70 8.04 18.02
N ASP A 165 3.52 7.62 18.98
CA ASP A 165 4.92 8.07 19.08
C ASP A 165 5.73 7.68 17.83
N LEU A 166 5.44 6.53 17.21
CA LEU A 166 6.05 6.09 15.95
C LEU A 166 5.40 6.71 14.71
N ASN A 167 4.31 7.47 14.86
CA ASN A 167 3.50 8.04 13.78
C ASN A 167 2.96 6.99 12.80
N PHE A 168 2.62 5.78 13.28
CA PHE A 168 2.14 4.69 12.43
C PHE A 168 0.77 5.01 11.80
N SER A 169 -0.16 5.60 12.56
CA SER A 169 -1.49 5.97 12.04
C SER A 169 -1.40 6.94 10.86
N MET A 170 -0.62 8.02 11.00
CA MET A 170 -0.38 8.96 9.89
C MET A 170 0.33 8.29 8.71
N MET A 171 1.15 7.27 8.95
CA MET A 171 1.77 6.48 7.88
C MET A 171 0.73 5.64 7.12
N ILE A 172 -0.26 5.06 7.79
CA ILE A 172 -1.32 4.27 7.16
C ILE A 172 -2.27 5.17 6.35
N ASP A 173 -2.73 6.28 6.96
CA ASP A 173 -3.63 7.25 6.29
C ASP A 173 -3.00 7.79 5.00
N ASN A 174 -1.71 8.11 5.03
CA ASN A 174 -0.96 8.55 3.85
C ASN A 174 -0.84 7.46 2.77
N GLU A 175 -0.91 6.16 3.10
CA GLU A 175 -0.90 5.08 2.11
C GLU A 175 -2.27 4.85 1.49
N GLU A 176 -3.32 4.90 2.29
CA GLU A 176 -4.69 4.89 1.78
C GLU A 176 -4.95 6.07 0.83
N GLN A 177 -4.49 7.28 1.20
CA GLN A 177 -4.58 8.44 0.33
C GLN A 177 -3.80 8.24 -0.99
N ARG A 178 -2.55 7.76 -0.93
CA ARG A 178 -1.78 7.48 -2.16
C ARG A 178 -2.44 6.45 -3.05
N LYS A 179 -3.14 5.46 -2.48
CA LYS A 179 -3.87 4.45 -3.25
C LYS A 179 -5.06 5.09 -3.98
N LYS A 180 -5.83 5.93 -3.29
CA LYS A 180 -6.93 6.71 -3.89
C LYS A 180 -6.41 7.66 -4.98
N ASP A 181 -5.30 8.34 -4.73
CA ASP A 181 -4.67 9.23 -5.71
C ASP A 181 -4.23 8.45 -6.96
N PHE A 182 -3.71 7.23 -6.79
CA PHE A 182 -3.32 6.34 -7.89
C PHE A 182 -4.53 5.84 -8.69
N GLU A 183 -5.60 5.43 -8.00
CA GLU A 183 -6.86 5.02 -8.63
C GLU A 183 -7.46 6.18 -9.45
N SER A 184 -7.50 7.39 -8.89
CA SER A 184 -7.94 8.60 -9.62
C SER A 184 -7.05 8.91 -10.84
N LEU A 185 -5.73 8.73 -10.72
CA LEU A 185 -4.82 8.93 -11.83
C LEU A 185 -5.01 7.89 -12.95
N GLU A 186 -5.34 6.65 -12.59
CA GLU A 186 -5.65 5.58 -13.53
C GLU A 186 -6.98 5.85 -14.27
N GLU A 187 -7.99 6.35 -13.55
CA GLU A 187 -9.25 6.82 -14.13
C GLU A 187 -9.03 7.98 -15.12
N ASP A 188 -8.26 9.01 -14.71
CA ASP A 188 -7.89 10.14 -15.57
C ASP A 188 -7.15 9.66 -16.83
N HIS A 189 -6.22 8.72 -16.68
CA HIS A 189 -5.47 8.15 -17.79
C HIS A 189 -6.37 7.39 -18.78
N ASP A 190 -7.37 6.66 -18.30
CA ASP A 190 -8.32 5.97 -19.16
C ASP A 190 -9.32 6.92 -19.83
N GLU A 191 -9.70 8.02 -19.17
CA GLU A 191 -10.49 9.09 -19.80
C GLU A 191 -9.71 9.78 -20.91
N ILE A 192 -8.42 10.11 -20.68
CA ILE A 192 -7.54 10.69 -21.70
C ILE A 192 -7.41 9.75 -22.90
N LYS A 193 -7.27 8.43 -22.70
CA LYS A 193 -7.24 7.45 -23.81
C LYS A 193 -8.53 7.49 -24.64
N LYS A 194 -9.70 7.55 -24.00
CA LYS A 194 -10.99 7.63 -24.71
C LYS A 194 -11.08 8.91 -25.54
N LEU A 195 -10.68 10.05 -24.97
CA LEU A 195 -10.66 11.33 -25.68
C LEU A 195 -9.73 11.30 -26.90
N LEU A 196 -8.55 10.67 -26.77
CA LEU A 196 -7.63 10.49 -27.89
C LEU A 196 -8.22 9.62 -29.00
N ILE A 197 -8.91 8.53 -28.66
CA ILE A 197 -9.61 7.68 -29.63
C ILE A 197 -10.70 8.47 -30.35
N TYR A 198 -11.56 9.16 -29.61
CA TYR A 198 -12.64 9.96 -30.19
C TYR A 198 -12.11 11.07 -31.11
N THR A 199 -11.05 11.77 -30.68
CA THR A 199 -10.41 12.82 -31.49
C THR A 199 -9.82 12.24 -32.77
N ARG A 200 -9.20 11.07 -32.70
CA ARG A 200 -8.67 10.36 -33.87
C ARG A 200 -9.78 10.00 -34.85
N GLU A 201 -10.88 9.43 -34.36
CA GLU A 201 -12.03 9.05 -35.20
C GLU A 201 -12.64 10.26 -35.91
N ALA A 202 -12.87 11.36 -35.18
CA ALA A 202 -13.38 12.60 -35.76
C ALA A 202 -12.45 13.23 -36.80
N VAL A 203 -11.13 13.11 -36.61
CA VAL A 203 -10.14 13.59 -37.60
C VAL A 203 -10.14 12.68 -38.84
N ILE A 204 -10.22 11.37 -38.67
CA ILE A 204 -10.31 10.42 -39.80
C ILE A 204 -11.54 10.74 -40.64
N GLU A 205 -12.71 10.93 -40.02
CA GLU A 205 -13.96 11.26 -40.72
C GLU A 205 -13.82 12.54 -41.56
N LYS A 206 -13.24 13.61 -40.98
CA LYS A 206 -13.02 14.86 -41.71
C LYS A 206 -12.02 14.71 -42.86
N VAL A 207 -10.95 13.94 -42.67
CA VAL A 207 -9.96 13.68 -43.72
C VAL A 207 -10.58 12.90 -44.88
N GLU A 208 -11.40 11.89 -44.57
CA GLU A 208 -12.12 11.11 -45.59
C GLU A 208 -13.12 11.96 -46.37
N ALA A 209 -13.86 12.85 -45.70
CA ALA A 209 -14.76 13.79 -46.36
C ALA A 209 -14.02 14.74 -47.32
N VAL A 210 -12.90 15.33 -46.88
CA VAL A 210 -12.07 16.19 -47.74
C VAL A 210 -11.49 15.41 -48.92
N ALA A 211 -11.04 14.17 -48.70
CA ALA A 211 -10.51 13.31 -49.77
C ALA A 211 -11.57 13.03 -50.85
N GLN A 212 -12.82 12.78 -50.45
CA GLN A 212 -13.95 12.61 -51.37
C GLN A 212 -14.25 13.88 -52.16
N GLU A 213 -14.31 15.05 -51.50
CA GLU A 213 -14.53 16.34 -52.17
C GLU A 213 -13.43 16.63 -53.21
N VAL A 214 -12.17 16.38 -52.85
CA VAL A 214 -11.02 16.54 -53.77
C VAL A 214 -11.13 15.59 -54.96
N GLN A 215 -11.55 14.34 -54.74
CA GLN A 215 -11.75 13.36 -55.81
C GLN A 215 -12.88 13.80 -56.76
N VAL A 216 -13.98 14.32 -56.23
CA VAL A 216 -15.09 14.87 -57.03
C VAL A 216 -14.63 16.06 -57.87
N MET A 217 -13.93 17.03 -57.26
CA MET A 217 -13.38 18.18 -57.98
C MET A 217 -12.43 17.75 -59.11
N ARG A 218 -11.62 16.71 -58.87
CA ARG A 218 -10.73 16.15 -59.90
C ARG A 218 -11.51 15.59 -61.09
N LEU A 219 -12.53 14.76 -60.85
CA LEU A 219 -13.34 14.18 -61.92
C LEU A 219 -14.06 15.25 -62.77
N GLN A 220 -14.59 16.28 -62.12
CA GLN A 220 -15.22 17.41 -62.81
C GLN A 220 -14.23 18.21 -63.67
N LEU A 221 -12.96 18.29 -63.27
CA LEU A 221 -11.92 18.94 -64.06
C LEU A 221 -11.52 18.10 -65.27
N GLU A 222 -11.40 16.78 -65.11
CA GLU A 222 -11.11 15.83 -66.21
C GLU A 222 -12.22 15.87 -67.28
N GLU A 223 -13.49 15.87 -66.87
CA GLU A 223 -14.63 16.00 -67.78
C GLU A 223 -14.63 17.34 -68.57
N LYS A 224 -14.25 18.45 -67.92
CA LYS A 224 -14.15 19.75 -68.59
C LYS A 224 -13.02 19.81 -69.62
N LEU A 225 -11.90 19.11 -69.37
CA LEU A 225 -10.78 19.03 -70.31
C LEU A 225 -11.15 18.20 -71.55
N ASP A 226 -11.88 17.10 -71.37
CA ASP A 226 -12.34 16.25 -72.48
C ASP A 226 -13.37 16.97 -73.36
N ASN A 227 -14.27 17.74 -72.77
CA ASN A 227 -15.28 18.53 -73.49
C ASN A 227 -14.70 19.74 -74.25
N HIS A 228 -13.53 20.25 -73.86
CA HIS A 228 -12.87 21.36 -74.55
C HIS A 228 -12.03 20.93 -75.76
N HIS A 229 -11.84 19.62 -75.98
CA HIS A 229 -11.14 19.06 -77.15
C HIS A 229 -12.03 18.87 -78.38
N HIS A 230 -13.27 19.36 -78.38
CA HIS A 230 -14.12 19.38 -79.58
C HIS A 230 -14.30 20.76 -80.23
N ASP A 231 -13.72 21.83 -79.67
CA ASP A 231 -13.69 23.12 -80.35
C ASP A 231 -12.33 23.79 -80.22
N HIS A 232 -11.63 23.83 -81.37
CA HIS A 232 -10.41 24.57 -81.70
C HIS A 232 -9.05 23.89 -81.44
N SER A 233 -8.55 23.26 -82.52
CA SER A 233 -7.20 23.41 -83.11
C SER A 233 -6.16 24.15 -82.27
N GLY A 234 -5.13 23.43 -81.82
CA GLY A 234 -3.78 23.96 -81.67
C GLY A 234 -3.21 23.88 -80.25
N ASP A 235 -2.10 23.16 -80.16
CA ASP A 235 -1.11 23.14 -79.08
C ASP A 235 -1.42 22.28 -77.84
N LYS A 236 -0.90 21.04 -77.89
CA LYS A 236 -0.80 20.12 -76.75
C LYS A 236 0.34 20.59 -75.85
N SER A 237 0.10 21.58 -75.00
CA SER A 237 1.04 21.90 -73.93
C SER A 237 0.36 21.85 -72.56
N VAL A 238 0.99 21.10 -71.67
CA VAL A 238 0.88 21.17 -70.20
C VAL A 238 -0.44 20.67 -69.59
N TYR A 239 -0.51 19.37 -69.31
CA TYR A 239 -0.87 18.88 -67.96
C TYR A 239 -0.15 17.55 -67.71
N LYS A 240 0.91 17.55 -66.89
CA LYS A 240 1.38 16.32 -66.23
C LYS A 240 0.33 15.95 -65.19
N VAL A 241 -0.59 15.05 -65.54
CA VAL A 241 -1.46 14.40 -64.57
C VAL A 241 -0.58 13.53 -63.68
N TYR A 242 -0.34 13.98 -62.44
CA TYR A 242 0.33 13.18 -61.43
C TYR A 242 -0.62 12.06 -61.01
N LYS A 243 -0.24 10.80 -61.24
CA LYS A 243 -0.99 9.63 -60.77
C LYS A 243 -0.88 9.55 -59.23
N PRO A 244 -1.99 9.59 -58.47
CA PRO A 244 -1.95 9.68 -57.00
C PRO A 244 -1.87 8.31 -56.28
N GLU A 245 -1.65 7.21 -56.99
CA GLU A 245 -1.68 5.83 -56.46
C GLU A 245 -0.64 5.54 -55.35
N GLN A 246 0.20 6.52 -54.97
CA GLN A 246 1.27 6.34 -53.99
C GLN A 246 1.12 7.15 -52.68
N ILE A 247 0.12 8.03 -52.52
CA ILE A 247 0.09 8.94 -51.34
C ILE A 247 -1.12 8.71 -50.44
N GLY A 248 -2.27 8.28 -50.96
CA GLY A 248 -3.50 8.16 -50.17
C GLY A 248 -3.60 6.90 -49.30
N SER A 249 -3.32 5.72 -49.85
CA SER A 249 -3.59 4.45 -49.16
C SER A 249 -2.51 4.09 -48.13
N GLU A 250 -1.24 4.32 -48.43
CA GLU A 250 -0.13 3.99 -47.52
C GLU A 250 -0.08 4.90 -46.29
N GLN A 251 -0.38 6.20 -46.43
CA GLN A 251 -0.42 7.12 -45.27
C GLN A 251 -1.65 6.90 -44.39
N LEU A 252 -2.80 6.59 -44.99
CA LEU A 252 -3.99 6.21 -44.21
C LEU A 252 -3.80 4.87 -43.48
N GLN A 253 -3.12 3.89 -44.11
CA GLN A 253 -2.78 2.62 -43.48
C GLN A 253 -1.74 2.79 -42.36
N TYR A 254 -0.73 3.65 -42.54
CA TYR A 254 0.26 3.99 -41.50
C TYR A 254 -0.38 4.67 -40.28
N CYS A 255 -1.30 5.61 -40.51
CA CYS A 255 -2.13 6.20 -39.44
C CYS A 255 -2.99 5.15 -38.74
N ARG A 256 -3.36 4.07 -39.43
CA ARG A 256 -4.16 2.97 -38.88
C ARG A 256 -3.35 2.02 -37.99
N THR A 257 -2.07 1.76 -38.30
CA THR A 257 -1.22 0.73 -37.66
C THR A 257 -0.23 1.22 -36.59
N SER A 258 0.12 2.50 -36.52
CA SER A 258 1.27 2.96 -35.72
C SER A 258 1.10 2.98 -34.18
N LEU A 259 -0.04 2.55 -33.61
CA LEU A 259 -0.33 2.68 -32.16
C LEU A 259 -1.17 1.53 -31.54
N THR A 260 -1.06 0.30 -32.06
CA THR A 260 -1.35 -0.93 -31.26
C THR A 260 -0.17 -1.27 -30.38
#